data_AF-A0A1I8N0M4-F1
#
_entry.id   AF-A0A1I8N0M4-F1
#
_cell.length_a   1.000
_cell.length_b   1.000
_cell.length_c   1.000
_cell.angle_alpha   90.00
_cell.angle_beta   90.00
_cell.angle_gamma   90.00
#
_symmetry.space_group_name_H-M   'P 1'
#
loop_
_entity.id
_entity.type
_entity.pdbx_description
1 polymer ?
#
loop_
_entity_poly.entity_id
_entity_poly.type
_entity_poly.pdbx_seq_one_letter_code
_entity_poly.pdbx_strand_id
1 'polypeptide(L)'
;NTTAALLELQQTNLHLDISAHLVSSYVSQDSPVLRVLFHAGADPGGHLQRQKICVLLHVSNGNHAPIKGRCMPDGEDGVCVAEVVIPFNWFHSLSPLVNKENANNTPIKVPQRFVQVSYSVFEPPIRNSELCEPKVQIQPLTSFVQVPLVAPMEPFKEFQIDDCLVILLPQQPLFPMSKFHVPVYLQSSGKNISSFTIKARVKSGIKILGATSSSDMWNISIERDNSKHSTVRVTAIRKKLDTILENNVTSQYFEN
;
A
#
# COMPACT_ATOMS: atom_id res chain seq x y z
N ASN A 1 42.15 35.29 17.82
CA ASN A 1 41.77 33.98 17.22
C ASN A 1 40.87 33.15 18.12
N THR A 2 39.84 33.75 18.71
CA THR A 2 38.83 33.04 19.52
C THR A 2 37.40 33.37 19.09
N THR A 3 37.22 34.34 18.20
CA THR A 3 35.94 34.78 17.65
C THR A 3 35.51 34.04 16.38
N ALA A 4 36.43 33.36 15.69
CA ALA A 4 36.12 32.58 14.49
C ALA A 4 35.50 31.20 14.81
N ALA A 5 35.85 30.59 15.95
CA ALA A 5 35.38 29.25 16.33
C ALA A 5 33.98 29.24 16.98
N LEU A 6 33.45 30.40 17.39
CA LEU A 6 32.10 30.52 17.97
C LEU A 6 31.00 30.71 16.92
N LEU A 7 31.36 31.00 15.66
CA LEU A 7 30.42 31.04 14.54
C LEU A 7 30.19 29.66 13.91
N GLU A 8 31.06 28.68 14.17
CA GLU A 8 30.93 27.29 13.69
C GLU A 8 30.10 26.38 14.62
N LEU A 9 29.75 26.86 15.82
CA LEU A 9 28.85 26.16 16.75
C LEU A 9 27.39 26.65 16.68
N GLN A 10 27.07 27.51 15.71
CA GLN A 10 25.70 27.67 15.28
C GLN A 10 25.38 26.50 14.34
N GLN A 11 25.19 25.33 14.95
CA GLN A 11 24.39 24.26 14.41
C GLN A 11 23.12 24.92 13.86
N THR A 12 23.11 25.16 12.56
CA THR A 12 21.97 25.72 11.86
C THR A 12 20.86 24.73 12.13
N ASN A 13 19.95 25.09 13.04
CA ASN A 13 18.63 24.50 13.12
C ASN A 13 17.95 24.89 11.80
N LEU A 14 18.37 24.23 10.73
CA LEU A 14 17.85 24.36 9.39
C LEU A 14 16.53 23.59 9.44
N HIS A 15 15.55 24.22 10.08
CA HIS A 15 14.20 23.70 10.19
C HIS A 15 13.59 23.84 8.80
N LEU A 16 13.69 22.79 7.99
CA LEU A 16 12.98 22.74 6.73
C LEU A 16 11.50 22.91 7.03
N ASP A 17 10.92 23.97 6.49
CA ASP A 17 9.49 24.22 6.61
C ASP A 17 8.76 23.37 5.57
N ILE A 18 8.35 22.17 5.97
CA ILE A 18 7.61 21.25 5.10
C ILE A 18 6.20 21.10 5.63
N SER A 19 5.23 21.54 4.83
CA SER A 19 3.82 21.32 5.09
C SER A 19 3.32 20.08 4.36
N ALA A 20 2.36 19.39 4.98
CA ALA A 20 1.72 18.19 4.46
C ALA A 20 0.20 18.36 4.47
N HIS A 21 -0.45 18.04 3.34
CA HIS A 21 -1.88 18.20 3.15
C HIS A 21 -2.48 16.94 2.52
N LEU A 22 -3.51 16.38 3.15
CA LEU A 22 -4.26 15.27 2.57
C LEU A 22 -5.03 15.76 1.34
N VAL A 23 -4.91 15.03 0.23
CA VAL A 23 -5.74 15.28 -0.97
C VAL A 23 -7.19 14.81 -0.73
N SER A 24 -7.36 13.75 0.05
CA SER A 24 -8.66 13.23 0.48
C SER A 24 -8.61 12.90 1.98
N SER A 25 -9.69 13.21 2.70
CA SER A 25 -9.80 12.95 4.14
C SER A 25 -10.10 11.49 4.48
N TYR A 26 -10.39 10.64 3.48
CA TYR A 26 -10.66 9.21 3.64
C TYR A 26 -10.17 8.43 2.42
N VAL A 27 -10.06 7.10 2.56
CA VAL A 27 -9.76 6.19 1.44
C VAL A 27 -10.85 5.12 1.38
N SER A 28 -11.48 4.95 0.21
CA SER A 28 -12.50 3.94 -0.01
C SER A 28 -11.92 2.65 -0.61
N GLN A 29 -12.60 1.54 -0.38
CA GLN A 29 -12.16 0.21 -0.83
C GLN A 29 -12.13 0.06 -2.37
N ASP A 30 -13.01 0.76 -3.07
CA ASP A 30 -13.09 0.88 -4.53
C ASP A 30 -12.12 1.92 -5.12
N SER A 31 -11.57 2.81 -4.29
CA SER A 31 -10.57 3.82 -4.64
C SER A 31 -9.39 3.83 -3.64
N PRO A 32 -8.57 2.77 -3.61
CA PRO A 32 -7.61 2.49 -2.53
C PRO A 32 -6.33 3.33 -2.62
N VAL A 33 -6.40 4.60 -3.02
CA VAL A 33 -5.23 5.45 -3.24
C VAL A 33 -5.19 6.59 -2.23
N LEU A 34 -4.13 6.63 -1.42
CA LEU A 34 -3.85 7.71 -0.48
C LEU A 34 -2.82 8.65 -1.10
N ARG A 35 -3.13 9.95 -1.11
CA ARG A 35 -2.24 11.01 -1.62
C ARG A 35 -2.04 12.09 -0.58
N VAL A 36 -0.79 12.50 -0.43
CA VAL A 36 -0.39 13.63 0.40
C VAL A 36 0.37 14.61 -0.49
N LEU A 37 -0.12 15.84 -0.53
CA LEU A 37 0.59 16.98 -1.11
C LEU A 37 1.58 17.48 -0.07
N PHE A 38 2.84 17.60 -0.47
CA PHE A 38 3.89 18.24 0.31
C PHE A 38 4.30 19.54 -0.36
N HIS A 39 4.54 20.55 0.46
CA HIS A 39 5.12 21.82 0.03
C HIS A 39 6.34 22.11 0.89
N ALA A 40 7.46 22.40 0.24
CA ALA A 40 8.69 22.82 0.89
C ALA A 40 8.80 24.34 0.79
N GLY A 41 8.69 25.01 1.94
CA GLY A 41 8.81 26.45 2.04
C GLY A 41 10.14 26.95 1.50
N ALA A 42 10.09 27.99 0.67
CA ALA A 42 11.28 28.70 0.24
C ALA A 42 11.77 29.62 1.36
N ASP A 43 13.02 29.47 1.79
CA ASP A 43 13.64 30.46 2.66
C ASP A 43 13.64 31.83 1.97
N PRO A 44 13.25 32.92 2.65
CA PRO A 44 13.29 34.27 2.10
C PRO A 44 14.70 34.75 1.72
N GLY A 45 15.76 34.03 2.13
CA GLY A 45 17.16 34.27 1.76
C GLY A 45 17.67 33.51 0.51
N GLY A 46 16.83 32.72 -0.18
CA GLY A 46 17.17 32.07 -1.45
C GLY A 46 18.22 30.95 -1.40
N HIS A 47 18.81 30.66 -0.24
CA HIS A 47 19.85 29.64 -0.09
C HIS A 47 19.32 28.19 -0.15
N LEU A 48 18.13 27.94 0.39
CA LEU A 48 17.48 26.61 0.37
C LEU A 48 16.85 26.22 -0.98
N GLN A 49 16.64 27.17 -1.90
CA GLN A 49 16.11 26.92 -3.25
C GLN A 49 16.98 25.96 -4.08
N ARG A 50 18.21 25.63 -3.65
CA ARG A 50 19.13 24.72 -4.35
C ARG A 50 19.22 23.32 -3.75
N GLN A 51 18.71 23.09 -2.54
CA GLN A 51 18.84 21.78 -1.91
C GLN A 51 17.65 20.90 -2.29
N LYS A 52 17.89 19.96 -3.21
CA LYS A 52 16.91 18.93 -3.54
C LYS A 52 16.65 18.08 -2.28
N ILE A 53 15.39 17.83 -1.98
CA ILE A 53 14.97 16.95 -0.89
C ILE A 53 14.04 15.86 -1.39
N CYS A 54 14.06 14.71 -0.74
CA CYS A 54 13.16 13.60 -0.99
C CYS A 54 12.24 13.42 0.21
N VAL A 55 10.94 13.54 -0.02
CA VAL A 55 9.92 13.27 0.99
C VAL A 55 9.48 11.82 0.85
N LEU A 56 9.58 11.07 1.95
CA LEU A 56 9.13 9.69 2.05
C LEU A 56 7.86 9.65 2.89
N LEU A 57 6.76 9.29 2.24
CA LEU A 57 5.47 9.03 2.85
C LEU A 57 5.46 7.60 3.40
N HIS A 58 5.08 7.44 4.66
CA HIS A 58 4.90 6.15 5.32
C HIS A 58 3.45 6.02 5.73
N VAL A 59 2.84 4.89 5.38
CA VAL A 59 1.48 4.56 5.80
C VAL A 59 1.50 3.19 6.47
N SER A 60 1.10 3.14 7.74
CA SER A 60 1.07 1.91 8.53
C SER A 60 -0.34 1.58 9.01
N ASN A 61 -0.57 0.29 9.24
CA ASN A 61 -1.81 -0.23 9.80
C ASN A 61 -1.45 -1.32 10.81
N GLY A 62 -1.63 -1.02 12.10
CA GLY A 62 -1.26 -1.92 13.20
C GLY A 62 0.21 -2.36 13.12
N ASN A 63 0.43 -3.67 13.12
CA ASN A 63 1.77 -4.27 13.16
C ASN A 63 2.36 -4.56 11.76
N HIS A 64 1.69 -4.16 10.68
CA HIS A 64 2.22 -4.37 9.33
C HIS A 64 3.37 -3.40 9.04
N ALA A 65 4.35 -3.86 8.26
CA ALA A 65 5.38 -2.98 7.74
C ALA A 65 4.75 -1.81 6.95
N PRO A 66 5.24 -0.58 7.14
CA PRO A 66 4.66 0.59 6.47
C PRO A 66 4.86 0.47 4.96
N ILE A 67 3.79 0.73 4.21
CA ILE A 67 3.89 0.97 2.78
C ILE A 67 4.45 2.36 2.56
N LYS A 68 5.29 2.52 1.54
CA LYS A 68 6.04 3.75 1.30
C LYS A 68 5.73 4.34 -0.05
N GLY A 69 5.52 5.65 -0.08
CA GLY A 69 5.43 6.47 -1.27
C GLY A 69 6.51 7.54 -1.20
N ARG A 70 6.90 8.12 -2.32
CA ARG A 70 7.94 9.16 -2.34
C ARG A 70 7.65 10.22 -3.37
N CYS A 71 8.06 11.44 -3.08
CA CYS A 71 8.10 12.53 -4.06
C CYS A 71 9.21 13.52 -3.72
N MET A 72 9.63 14.28 -4.72
CA MET A 72 10.61 15.35 -4.58
C MET A 72 9.88 16.67 -4.87
N PRO A 73 9.76 17.58 -3.89
CA PRO A 73 9.34 18.94 -4.14
C PRO A 73 10.33 19.59 -5.11
N ASP A 74 9.85 19.96 -6.29
CA ASP A 74 10.65 20.52 -7.38
C ASP A 74 9.83 21.61 -8.09
N GLY A 75 10.50 22.46 -8.85
CA GLY A 75 9.90 23.62 -9.53
C GLY A 75 9.71 24.84 -8.62
N GLU A 76 9.09 25.88 -9.17
CA GLU A 76 8.97 27.21 -8.54
C GLU A 76 8.15 27.19 -7.25
N ASP A 77 7.10 26.38 -7.22
CA ASP A 77 6.21 26.25 -6.07
C ASP A 77 6.74 25.30 -4.99
N GLY A 78 7.80 24.53 -5.26
CA GLY A 78 8.34 23.58 -4.29
C GLY A 78 7.31 22.57 -3.79
N VAL A 79 6.43 22.08 -4.67
CA VAL A 79 5.35 21.14 -4.32
C VAL A 79 5.57 19.75 -4.93
N CYS A 80 5.10 18.71 -4.24
CA CYS A 80 4.99 17.37 -4.81
C CYS A 80 3.85 16.55 -4.19
N VAL A 81 3.40 15.51 -4.88
CA VAL A 81 2.41 14.57 -4.35
C VAL A 81 3.04 13.19 -4.21
N ALA A 82 3.06 12.66 -2.98
CA ALA A 82 3.41 11.26 -2.73
C ALA A 82 2.13 10.43 -2.68
N GLU A 83 2.20 9.24 -3.27
CA GLU A 83 1.06 8.33 -3.38
C GLU A 83 1.42 6.94 -2.87
N VAL A 84 0.49 6.31 -2.15
CA VAL A 84 0.51 4.88 -1.85
C VAL A 84 -0.83 4.22 -2.17
N VAL A 85 -0.78 2.93 -2.53
CA VAL A 85 -1.98 2.11 -2.71
C VAL A 85 -2.21 1.29 -1.46
N ILE A 86 -3.35 1.50 -0.80
CA ILE A 86 -3.72 0.76 0.40
C ILE A 86 -3.99 -0.71 0.04
N PRO A 87 -3.33 -1.68 0.69
CA PRO A 87 -3.59 -3.10 0.49
C PRO A 87 -5.05 -3.45 0.78
N PHE A 88 -5.64 -4.30 -0.06
CA PHE A 88 -7.07 -4.61 0.05
C PHE A 88 -7.46 -5.26 1.39
N ASN A 89 -6.57 -6.06 1.99
CA ASN A 89 -6.78 -6.72 3.29
C ASN A 89 -6.74 -5.75 4.49
N TRP A 90 -6.33 -4.49 4.29
CA TRP A 90 -6.39 -3.47 5.33
C TRP A 90 -7.81 -2.92 5.51
N PHE A 91 -8.63 -2.94 4.47
CA PHE A 91 -10.06 -2.64 4.55
C PHE A 91 -10.81 -3.78 5.27
N HIS A 92 -12.06 -3.52 5.66
CA HIS A 92 -12.92 -4.60 6.11
C HIS A 92 -13.07 -5.65 5.01
N SER A 93 -12.96 -6.92 5.42
CA SER A 93 -13.28 -8.02 4.52
C SER A 93 -14.77 -7.90 4.20
N LEU A 94 -15.08 -7.65 2.94
CA LEU A 94 -16.38 -7.99 2.38
C LEU A 94 -16.43 -9.52 2.40
N SER A 95 -16.81 -10.12 3.53
CA SER A 95 -17.11 -11.55 3.50
C SER A 95 -18.35 -11.69 2.63
N PRO A 96 -18.32 -12.43 1.51
CA PRO A 96 -19.53 -12.72 0.73
C PRO A 96 -20.54 -13.57 1.53
N LEU A 97 -20.17 -14.01 2.74
CA LEU A 97 -20.86 -14.97 3.58
C LEU A 97 -21.67 -14.33 4.72
N VAL A 98 -22.15 -13.08 4.59
CA VAL A 98 -23.35 -12.75 5.37
C VAL A 98 -24.50 -13.51 4.70
N ASN A 99 -24.70 -14.75 5.16
CA ASN A 99 -25.82 -15.61 4.81
C ASN A 99 -27.10 -14.76 4.82
N LYS A 100 -27.64 -14.48 3.64
CA LYS A 100 -28.95 -13.82 3.47
C LYS A 100 -30.09 -14.63 4.11
N GLU A 101 -29.80 -15.83 4.62
CA GLU A 101 -30.76 -16.78 5.18
C GLU A 101 -30.95 -16.64 6.69
N ASN A 102 -30.04 -15.97 7.42
CA ASN A 102 -30.17 -15.69 8.86
C ASN A 102 -29.95 -14.20 9.18
N ALA A 103 -30.48 -13.31 8.33
CA ALA A 103 -30.54 -11.88 8.61
C ALA A 103 -31.57 -11.57 9.72
N ASN A 104 -31.30 -12.03 10.94
CA ASN A 104 -31.83 -11.35 12.11
C ASN A 104 -31.21 -9.93 12.09
N ASN A 105 -32.10 -8.95 11.92
CA ASN A 105 -31.91 -7.54 11.57
C ASN A 105 -31.05 -6.69 12.54
N THR A 106 -29.89 -7.17 12.98
CA THR A 106 -28.91 -6.33 13.66
C THR A 106 -27.70 -6.13 12.75
N PRO A 107 -27.48 -4.93 12.20
CA PRO A 107 -26.27 -4.66 11.44
C PRO A 107 -25.06 -4.92 12.34
N ILE A 108 -24.19 -5.84 11.93
CA ILE A 108 -22.92 -6.10 12.62
C ILE A 108 -22.14 -4.80 12.61
N LYS A 109 -21.97 -4.17 13.79
CA LYS A 109 -21.15 -2.96 13.94
C LYS A 109 -19.68 -3.35 13.75
N VAL A 110 -19.16 -3.15 12.55
CA VAL A 110 -17.73 -3.36 12.28
C VAL A 110 -16.97 -2.10 12.71
N PRO A 111 -15.95 -2.21 13.59
CA PRO A 111 -15.21 -1.04 14.08
C PRO A 111 -14.49 -0.35 12.93
N GLN A 112 -14.55 0.99 12.85
CA GLN A 112 -13.88 1.73 11.78
C GLN A 112 -12.36 1.48 11.80
N ARG A 113 -11.79 1.20 10.63
CA ARG A 113 -10.34 1.04 10.46
C ARG A 113 -9.70 2.36 10.05
N PHE A 114 -8.46 2.55 10.50
CA PHE A 114 -7.66 3.72 10.21
C PHE A 114 -6.26 3.29 9.79
N VAL A 115 -5.61 4.12 8.97
CA VAL A 115 -4.18 4.02 8.72
C VAL A 115 -3.47 5.21 9.32
N GLN A 116 -2.31 4.99 9.91
CA GLN A 116 -1.45 6.05 10.42
C GLN A 116 -0.57 6.54 9.28
N VAL A 117 -0.63 7.84 9.00
CA VAL A 117 0.20 8.51 8.01
C VAL A 117 1.29 9.29 8.73
N SER A 118 2.52 9.12 8.26
CA SER A 118 3.70 9.86 8.71
C SER A 118 4.63 10.10 7.53
N TYR A 119 5.58 11.02 7.69
CA TYR A 119 6.56 11.32 6.64
C TYR A 119 7.93 11.58 7.23
N SER A 120 8.96 11.43 6.41
CA SER A 120 10.34 11.77 6.76
C SER A 120 11.03 12.37 5.54
N VAL A 121 12.10 13.14 5.77
CA VAL A 121 12.72 13.94 4.71
C VAL A 121 14.20 13.60 4.63
N PHE A 122 14.67 13.38 3.41
CA PHE A 122 16.03 12.97 3.12
C PHE A 122 16.68 13.86 2.07
N GLU A 123 18.00 13.95 2.13
CA GLU A 123 18.80 14.42 1.01
C GLU A 123 18.97 13.27 0.00
N PRO A 124 18.63 13.47 -1.28
CA PRO A 124 18.83 12.46 -2.31
C PRO A 124 20.29 12.42 -2.78
N PRO A 125 20.76 11.30 -3.37
CA PRO A 125 22.10 11.23 -3.95
C PRO A 125 22.28 12.22 -5.10
N ILE A 126 23.40 12.94 -5.12
CA ILE A 126 23.73 13.92 -6.18
C ILE A 126 23.63 13.31 -7.59
N ARG A 127 24.08 12.05 -7.76
CA ARG A 127 24.14 11.39 -9.07
C ARG A 127 22.76 10.99 -9.61
N ASN A 128 21.83 10.57 -8.75
CA ASN A 128 20.52 10.03 -9.12
C ASN A 128 19.40 10.68 -8.28
N SER A 129 19.38 12.01 -8.22
CA SER A 129 18.43 12.73 -7.37
C SER A 129 16.97 12.44 -7.71
N GLU A 130 16.66 12.20 -8.98
CA GLU A 130 15.32 11.91 -9.49
C GLU A 130 14.72 10.61 -8.95
N LEU A 131 15.55 9.65 -8.54
CA LEU A 131 15.06 8.40 -7.95
C LEU A 131 14.53 8.62 -6.54
N CYS A 132 14.82 9.77 -5.89
CA CYS A 132 14.35 10.07 -4.54
C CYS A 132 14.68 8.89 -3.59
N GLU A 133 15.95 8.49 -3.58
CA GLU A 133 16.45 7.43 -2.71
C GLU A 133 16.95 8.03 -1.39
N PRO A 134 16.58 7.46 -0.23
CA PRO A 134 16.99 8.01 1.05
C PRO A 134 18.48 7.75 1.26
N LYS A 135 19.28 8.82 1.34
CA LYS A 135 20.72 8.71 1.66
C LYS A 135 21.04 9.28 3.04
N VAL A 136 20.69 10.54 3.28
CA VAL A 136 20.93 11.24 4.55
C VAL A 136 19.59 11.72 5.07
N GLN A 137 19.24 11.33 6.30
CA GLN A 137 17.99 11.78 6.92
C GLN A 137 18.18 13.20 7.47
N ILE A 138 17.33 14.12 7.02
CA ILE A 138 17.35 15.52 7.46
C ILE A 138 16.26 15.73 8.51
N GLN A 139 15.04 15.27 8.21
CA GLN A 139 13.92 15.30 9.16
C GLN A 139 13.52 13.88 9.54
N PRO A 140 13.45 13.57 10.85
CA PRO A 140 12.99 12.27 11.31
C PRO A 140 11.51 12.06 11.00
N LEU A 141 11.06 10.83 11.29
CA LEU A 141 9.67 10.44 11.09
C LEU A 141 8.74 11.36 11.89
N THR A 142 7.96 12.16 11.16
CA THR A 142 6.98 13.10 11.69
C THR A 142 5.59 12.50 11.52
N SER A 143 4.88 12.32 12.64
CA SER A 143 3.49 11.86 12.62
C SER A 143 2.60 12.95 12.02
N PHE A 144 1.72 12.58 11.09
CA PHE A 144 0.86 13.54 10.39
C PHE A 144 -0.61 13.38 10.77
N VAL A 145 -1.25 12.27 10.40
CA VAL A 145 -2.71 12.13 10.53
C VAL A 145 -3.15 10.66 10.48
N GLN A 146 -4.30 10.37 11.06
CA GLN A 146 -5.00 9.10 10.87
C GLN A 146 -6.08 9.24 9.79
N VAL A 147 -6.02 8.37 8.79
CA VAL A 147 -6.98 8.39 7.67
C VAL A 147 -7.94 7.20 7.79
N PRO A 148 -9.26 7.43 7.84
CA PRO A 148 -10.25 6.36 7.88
C PRO A 148 -10.30 5.58 6.56
N LEU A 149 -10.39 4.26 6.68
CA LEU A 149 -10.68 3.35 5.59
C LEU A 149 -12.17 3.07 5.57
N VAL A 150 -12.84 3.44 4.48
CA VAL A 150 -14.30 3.36 4.36
C VAL A 150 -14.73 2.24 3.43
N ALA A 151 -16.00 1.84 3.58
CA ALA A 151 -16.69 0.95 2.66
C ALA A 151 -16.62 1.49 1.21
N PRO A 152 -16.81 0.64 0.19
CA PRO A 152 -16.85 1.12 -1.18
C PRO A 152 -18.02 2.10 -1.37
N MET A 153 -17.77 3.14 -2.17
CA MET A 153 -18.78 4.16 -2.47
C MET A 153 -19.81 3.64 -3.48
N GLU A 154 -19.37 2.79 -4.40
CA GLU A 154 -20.22 2.04 -5.32
C GLU A 154 -20.09 0.53 -5.06
N PRO A 155 -21.18 -0.24 -5.08
CA PRO A 155 -21.10 -1.68 -4.88
C PRO A 155 -20.21 -2.34 -5.93
N PHE A 156 -19.42 -3.32 -5.51
CA PHE A 156 -18.67 -4.14 -6.44
C PHE A 156 -19.63 -4.99 -7.28
N LYS A 157 -19.32 -5.13 -8.56
CA LYS A 157 -19.97 -6.13 -9.41
C LYS A 157 -19.36 -7.50 -9.13
N GLU A 158 -20.18 -8.43 -8.67
CA GLU A 158 -19.78 -9.81 -8.40
C GLU A 158 -19.84 -10.66 -9.68
N PHE A 159 -18.81 -11.48 -9.88
CA PHE A 159 -18.75 -12.51 -10.91
C PHE A 159 -18.42 -13.85 -10.24
N GLN A 160 -19.37 -14.78 -10.29
CA GLN A 160 -19.12 -16.17 -9.93
C GLN A 160 -18.67 -16.92 -11.19
N ILE A 161 -17.43 -17.39 -11.19
CA ILE A 161 -16.87 -18.12 -12.34
C ILE A 161 -17.29 -19.59 -12.27
N ASP A 162 -17.33 -20.14 -11.06
CA ASP A 162 -17.81 -21.47 -10.70
C ASP A 162 -18.35 -21.45 -9.25
N ASP A 163 -18.66 -22.62 -8.68
CA ASP A 163 -19.17 -22.75 -7.30
C ASP A 163 -18.16 -22.35 -6.21
N CYS A 164 -16.92 -22.04 -6.59
CA CYS A 164 -15.81 -21.86 -5.67
C CYS A 164 -15.14 -20.50 -5.80
N LEU A 165 -15.15 -19.86 -6.97
CA LEU A 165 -14.36 -18.67 -7.26
C LEU A 165 -15.26 -17.47 -7.53
N VAL A 166 -15.15 -16.48 -6.64
CA VAL A 166 -15.86 -15.21 -6.73
C VAL A 166 -14.88 -14.09 -7.04
N ILE A 167 -15.18 -13.26 -8.03
CA ILE A 167 -14.39 -12.09 -8.41
C ILE A 167 -15.25 -10.84 -8.20
N LEU A 168 -14.70 -9.85 -7.50
CA LEU A 168 -15.34 -8.55 -7.29
C LEU A 168 -14.69 -7.49 -8.18
N LEU A 169 -15.49 -6.75 -8.95
CA LEU A 169 -15.01 -5.68 -9.82
C LEU A 169 -15.55 -4.31 -9.36
N PRO A 170 -14.69 -3.32 -9.03
CA PRO A 170 -15.15 -1.97 -8.75
C PRO A 170 -15.88 -1.36 -9.95
N GLN A 171 -16.91 -0.56 -9.69
CA GLN A 171 -17.69 0.12 -10.73
C GLN A 171 -17.44 1.62 -10.84
N GLN A 172 -16.59 2.17 -9.97
CA GLN A 172 -16.27 3.59 -9.96
C GLN A 172 -15.64 4.02 -11.32
N PRO A 173 -15.99 5.21 -11.85
CA PRO A 173 -15.32 5.78 -13.01
C PRO A 173 -13.80 5.86 -12.82
N LEU A 174 -13.05 5.44 -13.83
CA LEU A 174 -11.60 5.49 -13.82
C LEU A 174 -11.10 6.77 -14.46
N PHE A 175 -10.26 7.50 -13.74
CA PHE A 175 -9.52 8.65 -14.25
C PHE A 175 -8.07 8.22 -14.55
N PRO A 176 -7.31 9.02 -15.31
CA PRO A 176 -5.88 8.77 -15.49
C PRO A 176 -5.19 8.57 -14.12
N MET A 177 -4.31 7.57 -14.04
CA MET A 177 -3.58 7.20 -12.81
C MET A 177 -4.46 6.65 -11.66
N SER A 178 -5.76 6.42 -11.86
CA SER A 178 -6.56 5.63 -10.92
C SER A 178 -5.98 4.22 -10.76
N LYS A 179 -5.96 3.74 -9.52
CA LYS A 179 -5.53 2.38 -9.16
C LYS A 179 -6.62 1.76 -8.31
N PHE A 180 -6.90 0.49 -8.54
CA PHE A 180 -7.91 -0.26 -7.81
C PHE A 180 -7.49 -1.72 -7.71
N HIS A 181 -8.10 -2.45 -6.78
CA HIS A 181 -7.94 -3.89 -6.64
C HIS A 181 -9.13 -4.61 -7.28
N VAL A 182 -8.88 -5.81 -7.80
CA VAL A 182 -9.92 -6.77 -8.21
C VAL A 182 -9.84 -7.95 -7.24
N PRO A 183 -10.62 -7.94 -6.15
CA PRO A 183 -10.60 -9.02 -5.17
C PRO A 183 -11.06 -10.34 -5.76
N VAL A 184 -10.41 -11.41 -5.33
CA VAL A 184 -10.73 -12.79 -5.71
C VAL A 184 -10.85 -13.61 -4.44
N TYR A 185 -11.98 -14.28 -4.27
CA TYR A 185 -12.28 -15.10 -3.10
C TYR A 185 -12.54 -16.53 -3.52
N LEU A 186 -12.15 -17.44 -2.61
CA LEU A 186 -12.61 -18.82 -2.66
C LEU A 186 -13.77 -18.99 -1.69
N GLN A 187 -14.94 -19.34 -2.21
CA GLN A 187 -16.11 -19.73 -1.43
C GLN A 187 -15.85 -21.10 -0.81
N SER A 188 -16.17 -21.24 0.47
CA SER A 188 -16.06 -22.52 1.17
C SER A 188 -17.13 -23.47 0.64
N SER A 189 -16.73 -24.34 -0.29
CA SER A 189 -17.64 -25.32 -0.93
C SER A 189 -17.36 -26.76 -0.48
N GLY A 190 -16.63 -26.94 0.62
CA GLY A 190 -16.13 -28.25 1.08
C GLY A 190 -15.04 -28.87 0.18
N LYS A 191 -14.69 -28.24 -0.95
CA LYS A 191 -13.66 -28.70 -1.89
C LYS A 191 -12.29 -28.19 -1.42
N ASN A 192 -11.29 -29.09 -1.38
CA ASN A 192 -9.91 -28.72 -1.03
C ASN A 192 -9.14 -28.25 -2.27
N ILE A 193 -9.17 -26.94 -2.53
CA ILE A 193 -8.52 -26.33 -3.69
C ILE A 193 -7.01 -26.21 -3.43
N SER A 194 -6.21 -26.93 -4.20
CA SER A 194 -4.74 -26.90 -4.12
C SER A 194 -4.12 -25.81 -4.99
N SER A 195 -4.75 -25.48 -6.12
CA SER A 195 -4.34 -24.37 -6.98
C SER A 195 -5.50 -23.88 -7.85
N PHE A 196 -5.40 -22.63 -8.29
CA PHE A 196 -6.28 -22.09 -9.33
C PHE A 196 -5.50 -21.10 -10.20
N THR A 197 -5.98 -20.89 -11.42
CA THR A 197 -5.38 -19.96 -12.38
C THR A 197 -6.44 -19.04 -12.95
N ILE A 198 -6.16 -17.73 -12.93
CA ILE A 198 -7.01 -16.71 -13.54
C ILE A 198 -6.26 -16.07 -14.70
N LYS A 199 -6.89 -16.04 -15.87
CA LYS A 199 -6.42 -15.27 -17.01
C LYS A 199 -7.20 -13.97 -17.09
N ALA A 200 -6.52 -12.86 -16.91
CA ALA A 200 -7.12 -11.52 -17.00
C ALA A 200 -6.62 -10.82 -18.26
N ARG A 201 -7.54 -10.18 -18.99
CA ARG A 201 -7.23 -9.31 -20.12
C ARG A 201 -7.81 -7.92 -19.87
N VAL A 202 -6.99 -6.90 -20.07
CA VAL A 202 -7.38 -5.50 -19.88
C VAL A 202 -7.51 -4.77 -21.21
N LYS A 203 -8.36 -3.75 -21.24
CA LYS A 203 -8.49 -2.84 -22.38
C LYS A 203 -7.30 -1.88 -22.44
N SER A 204 -7.12 -1.24 -23.60
CA SER A 204 -6.13 -0.17 -23.76
C SER A 204 -6.33 0.92 -22.71
N GLY A 205 -5.22 1.48 -22.19
CA GLY A 205 -5.23 2.47 -21.11
C GLY A 205 -5.23 1.89 -19.69
N ILE A 206 -5.41 0.58 -19.54
CA ILE A 206 -5.33 -0.12 -18.24
C ILE A 206 -4.09 -1.01 -18.23
N LYS A 207 -3.42 -1.07 -17.07
CA LYS A 207 -2.26 -1.93 -16.85
C LYS A 207 -2.41 -2.71 -15.56
N ILE A 208 -2.08 -4.01 -15.60
CA ILE A 208 -2.00 -4.83 -14.40
C ILE A 208 -0.62 -4.65 -13.77
N LEU A 209 -0.59 -4.10 -12.56
CA LEU A 209 0.65 -3.82 -11.83
C LEU A 209 1.22 -5.08 -11.18
N GLY A 210 0.36 -5.93 -10.62
CA GLY A 210 0.75 -7.18 -9.98
C GLY A 210 -0.45 -7.92 -9.40
N ALA A 211 -0.16 -8.95 -8.60
CA ALA A 211 -1.14 -9.70 -7.83
C ALA A 211 -0.51 -10.05 -6.47
N THR A 212 -1.31 -9.98 -5.40
CA THR A 212 -0.86 -10.28 -4.04
C THR A 212 -1.91 -11.14 -3.33
N SER A 213 -1.46 -11.97 -2.39
CA SER A 213 -2.37 -12.72 -1.52
C SER A 213 -2.69 -11.91 -0.27
N SER A 214 -3.93 -11.97 0.18
CA SER A 214 -4.36 -11.42 1.47
C SER A 214 -4.06 -12.36 2.65
N SER A 215 -3.61 -13.58 2.39
CA SER A 215 -3.23 -14.57 3.42
C SER A 215 -1.93 -15.28 3.07
N ASP A 216 -1.24 -15.77 4.10
CA ASP A 216 0.02 -16.49 3.91
C ASP A 216 -0.14 -17.92 3.39
N MET A 217 -1.38 -18.37 3.17
CA MET A 217 -1.69 -19.73 2.70
C MET A 217 -1.42 -19.95 1.20
N TRP A 218 -1.16 -18.90 0.43
CA TRP A 218 -1.05 -18.97 -1.03
C TRP A 218 0.28 -18.42 -1.53
N ASN A 219 0.90 -19.14 -2.46
CA ASN A 219 1.97 -18.65 -3.31
C ASN A 219 1.35 -18.12 -4.61
N ILE A 220 1.59 -16.85 -4.91
CA ILE A 220 1.06 -16.19 -6.10
C ILE A 220 2.18 -16.01 -7.12
N SER A 221 1.95 -16.47 -8.35
CA SER A 221 2.81 -16.18 -9.50
C SER A 221 2.02 -15.44 -10.58
N ILE A 222 2.67 -14.52 -11.27
CA ILE A 222 2.10 -13.76 -12.38
C ILE A 222 2.97 -13.90 -13.62
N GLU A 223 2.37 -14.44 -14.68
CA GLU A 223 2.99 -14.56 -15.99
C GLU A 223 2.35 -13.53 -16.93
N ARG A 224 3.18 -12.79 -17.66
CA ARG A 224 2.72 -11.79 -18.63
C ARG A 224 2.95 -12.32 -20.04
N ASP A 225 1.91 -12.27 -20.87
CA ASP A 225 2.01 -12.73 -22.25
C ASP A 225 2.70 -11.65 -23.12
N ASN A 226 3.61 -12.08 -24.00
CA ASN A 226 4.59 -11.20 -24.65
C ASN A 226 4.07 -10.66 -25.98
N SER A 227 3.54 -9.44 -25.92
CA SER A 227 3.63 -8.42 -27.00
C SER A 227 3.00 -7.09 -26.59
N LYS A 228 2.01 -7.09 -25.68
CA LYS A 228 1.29 -5.86 -25.26
C LYS A 228 1.05 -5.74 -23.75
N HIS A 229 1.48 -6.72 -22.94
CA HIS A 229 1.19 -6.82 -21.50
C HIS A 229 -0.29 -6.62 -21.11
N SER A 230 -1.20 -6.78 -22.08
CA SER A 230 -2.65 -6.60 -21.89
C SER A 230 -3.30 -7.85 -21.30
N THR A 231 -2.59 -8.96 -21.29
CA THR A 231 -3.06 -10.25 -20.79
C THR A 231 -2.05 -10.79 -19.78
N VAL A 232 -2.55 -11.20 -18.62
CA VAL A 232 -1.73 -11.86 -17.59
C VAL A 232 -2.41 -13.13 -17.12
N ARG A 233 -1.60 -14.07 -16.68
CA ARG A 233 -2.03 -15.30 -16.03
C ARG A 233 -1.55 -15.26 -14.59
N VAL A 234 -2.48 -15.24 -13.65
CA VAL A 234 -2.21 -15.28 -12.21
C VAL A 234 -2.48 -16.71 -11.74
N THR A 235 -1.47 -17.36 -11.18
CA THR A 235 -1.60 -18.70 -10.59
C THR A 235 -1.44 -18.58 -9.09
N ALA A 236 -2.40 -19.13 -8.35
CA ALA A 236 -2.33 -19.24 -6.90
C ALA A 236 -2.20 -20.72 -6.53
N ILE A 237 -1.16 -21.07 -5.79
CA ILE A 237 -0.90 -22.43 -5.30
C ILE A 237 -0.94 -22.40 -3.78
N ARG A 238 -1.76 -23.26 -3.19
CA ARG A 238 -1.84 -23.40 -1.74
C ARG A 238 -0.50 -23.91 -1.22
N LYS A 239 0.08 -23.21 -0.24
CA LYS A 239 1.27 -23.70 0.45
C LYS A 239 0.91 -25.01 1.14
N LYS A 240 1.71 -26.05 0.94
CA LYS A 240 1.63 -27.23 1.78
C LYS A 240 1.98 -26.78 3.19
N LEU A 241 1.12 -27.09 4.16
CA LEU A 241 1.51 -26.97 5.55
C LEU A 241 2.56 -28.06 5.74
N ASP A 242 3.84 -27.71 5.77
CA ASP A 242 4.85 -28.67 6.17
C ASP A 242 4.43 -29.17 7.56
N THR A 243 4.27 -30.49 7.66
CA THR A 243 3.90 -31.19 8.88
C THR A 243 4.99 -30.99 9.92
N ILE A 244 4.96 -29.87 10.66
CA ILE A 244 5.84 -29.62 11.82
C ILE A 244 5.45 -30.52 13.03
N LEU A 245 4.60 -31.54 12.82
CA LEU A 245 4.13 -32.46 13.87
C LEU A 245 4.54 -33.93 13.68
N GLU A 246 5.50 -34.26 12.81
CA GLU A 246 6.03 -35.65 12.72
C GLU A 246 7.46 -35.83 13.25
N ASN A 247 8.18 -34.77 13.61
CA ASN A 247 9.56 -34.90 14.14
C ASN A 247 9.68 -34.86 15.67
N ASN A 248 8.58 -34.75 16.42
CA ASN A 248 8.61 -34.71 17.89
C ASN A 248 8.18 -36.02 18.58
N VAL A 249 7.86 -37.08 17.84
CA VAL A 249 7.42 -38.37 18.42
C VAL A 249 8.48 -39.47 18.32
N THR A 250 9.46 -39.34 17.43
CA THR A 250 10.46 -40.40 17.18
C THR A 250 11.73 -40.29 18.04
N SER A 251 11.88 -39.24 18.86
CA SER A 251 13.06 -39.05 19.73
C SER A 251 12.88 -39.53 21.17
N GLN A 252 11.75 -40.17 21.52
CA GLN A 252 11.50 -40.69 22.88
C GLN A 252 11.63 -42.22 23.02
N TYR A 253 12.13 -42.93 21.99
CA TYR A 253 12.30 -44.39 22.03
C TYR A 253 13.72 -44.84 21.74
N PHE A 254 14.76 -44.15 22.21
CA PHE A 254 16.11 -44.73 22.32
C PHE A 254 16.92 -44.05 23.43
N GLU A 255 16.49 -44.20 24.67
CA GLU A 255 17.38 -44.16 25.84
C GLU A 255 16.90 -45.24 26.81
N ASN A 256 17.53 -46.41 26.71
CA ASN A 256 17.66 -47.43 27.75
C ASN A 256 19.03 -48.07 27.57
#